data_AF-A0A227J5U5-F1
#
_entry.id   AF-A0A227J5U5-F1
#
_cell.length_a   1.000
_cell.length_b   1.000
_cell.length_c   1.000
_cell.angle_alpha   90.00
_cell.angle_beta   90.00
_cell.angle_gamma   90.00
#
_symmetry.space_group_name_H-M   'P 1'
#
loop_
_entity.id
_entity.type
_entity.pdbx_description
1 polymer ?
#
loop_
_entity_poly.entity_id
_entity_poly.type
_entity_poly.pdbx_seq_one_letter_code
_entity_poly.pdbx_strand_id
1 'polypeptide(L)'
;RIKGAVKRTRRPEVMGGIGGFGALCELPTKYKQPVLVSGTDGVGTKLRLALDMNKHDTIGIDLVAMCVNDLIVQGAEPLFFLDYYATGKLDVDTAADVVSGIADGCVQAG
;
A
#
# COMPACT_ATOMS: atom_id res chain seq x y z
N ARG A 1 7.61 -13.80 5.16
CA ARG A 1 6.65 -14.12 4.10
C ARG A 1 6.44 -12.94 3.15
N ILE A 2 6.15 -11.73 3.66
CA ILE A 2 5.82 -10.56 2.81
C ILE A 2 7.01 -9.80 2.18
N LYS A 3 8.25 -10.01 2.63
CA LYS A 3 9.44 -9.25 2.15
C LYS A 3 9.61 -9.29 0.62
N GLY A 4 9.29 -10.44 0.00
CA GLY A 4 9.36 -10.59 -1.46
C GLY A 4 8.34 -9.72 -2.19
N ALA A 5 7.10 -9.69 -1.70
CA ALA A 5 6.02 -8.88 -2.25
C ALA A 5 6.35 -7.38 -2.16
N VAL A 6 6.74 -6.90 -0.98
CA VAL A 6 7.09 -5.48 -0.77
C VAL A 6 8.33 -5.07 -1.57
N LYS A 7 9.31 -5.96 -1.78
CA LYS A 7 10.48 -5.64 -2.60
C LYS A 7 10.11 -5.30 -4.05
N ARG A 8 9.02 -5.86 -4.59
CA ARG A 8 8.56 -5.57 -5.96
C ARG A 8 8.01 -4.17 -6.13
N THR A 9 7.53 -3.54 -5.05
CA THR A 9 6.98 -2.17 -5.07
C THR A 9 8.06 -1.10 -4.94
N ARG A 10 9.35 -1.50 -4.95
CA ARG A 10 10.46 -0.59 -4.65
C ARG A 10 10.70 0.35 -5.83
N ARG A 11 10.64 1.65 -5.55
CA ARG A 11 11.06 2.69 -6.47
C ARG A 11 12.51 3.14 -6.26
N PRO A 12 13.15 3.78 -7.25
CA PRO A 12 14.52 4.30 -7.12
C PRO A 12 14.68 5.30 -5.97
N GLU A 13 13.63 6.05 -5.65
CA GLU A 13 13.65 7.07 -4.58
C GLU A 13 13.70 6.47 -3.17
N VAL A 14 13.41 5.16 -3.01
CA VAL A 14 13.37 4.49 -1.70
C VAL A 14 14.77 4.23 -1.16
N MET A 15 15.08 4.84 -0.01
CA MET A 15 16.35 4.69 0.69
C MET A 15 16.25 3.60 1.78
N GLY A 16 17.24 2.71 1.82
CA GLY A 16 17.29 1.63 2.82
C GLY A 16 16.31 0.49 2.57
N GLY A 17 15.65 0.00 3.63
CA GLY A 17 14.74 -1.15 3.58
C GLY A 17 13.91 -1.33 4.85
N ILE A 18 13.14 -2.42 4.90
CA ILE A 18 12.20 -2.72 5.99
C ILE A 18 12.96 -3.11 7.27
N GLY A 19 12.50 -2.60 8.42
CA GLY A 19 13.01 -2.98 9.76
C GLY A 19 13.65 -1.84 10.54
N GLY A 20 13.77 -0.64 9.94
CA GLY A 20 14.14 0.59 10.64
C GLY A 20 12.94 1.29 11.30
N PHE A 21 13.22 2.39 12.01
CA PHE A 21 12.20 3.23 12.67
C PHE A 21 11.19 3.84 11.67
N GLY A 22 11.65 4.16 10.47
CA GLY A 22 10.82 4.69 9.40
C GLY A 22 11.39 4.35 8.03
N ALA A 23 10.51 4.31 7.03
CA ALA A 23 10.92 4.25 5.64
C ALA A 23 11.33 5.65 5.16
N LEU A 24 12.33 5.71 4.29
CA LEU A 24 12.84 6.96 3.73
C LEU A 24 12.65 6.95 2.21
N CYS A 25 12.20 8.07 1.66
CA CYS A 25 11.96 8.24 0.24
C CYS A 25 12.39 9.65 -0.19
N GLU A 26 13.25 9.75 -1.19
CA GLU A 26 13.61 11.03 -1.80
C GLU A 26 12.45 11.59 -2.64
N LEU A 27 12.41 12.91 -2.84
CA LEU A 27 11.45 13.51 -3.77
C LEU A 27 11.97 13.36 -5.22
N PRO A 28 11.12 12.96 -6.19
CA PRO A 28 11.54 12.87 -7.58
C PRO A 28 12.03 14.23 -8.11
N THR A 29 13.20 14.24 -8.75
CA THR A 29 13.87 15.46 -9.22
C THR A 29 13.16 16.17 -10.39
N LYS A 30 12.15 15.52 -11.00
CA LYS A 30 11.36 16.10 -12.10
C LYS A 30 10.46 17.26 -11.66
N TYR A 31 10.19 17.40 -10.36
CA TYR A 31 9.32 18.45 -9.81
C TYR A 31 10.13 19.66 -9.35
N LYS A 32 9.85 20.85 -9.93
CA LYS A 32 10.54 22.09 -9.57
C LYS A 32 10.09 22.66 -8.21
N GLN A 33 8.79 22.55 -7.92
CA GLN A 33 8.16 23.02 -6.69
C GLN A 33 7.18 21.94 -6.22
N PRO A 34 7.69 20.83 -5.65
CA PRO A 34 6.85 19.69 -5.27
C PRO A 34 5.87 20.08 -4.16
N VAL A 35 4.62 19.63 -4.31
CA VAL A 35 3.59 19.67 -3.27
C VAL A 35 3.25 18.23 -2.90
N LEU A 36 3.21 17.94 -1.61
CA LEU A 36 2.83 16.62 -1.11
C LEU A 36 1.32 16.56 -0.92
N VAL A 37 0.71 15.54 -1.50
CA VAL A 37 -0.69 15.18 -1.28
C VAL A 37 -0.71 13.86 -0.54
N SER A 38 -1.42 13.81 0.59
CA SER A 38 -1.58 12.61 1.40
C SER A 38 -3.06 12.29 1.57
N GLY A 39 -3.35 11.00 1.76
CA GLY A 39 -4.69 10.49 1.98
C GLY A 39 -4.61 9.23 2.84
N THR A 40 -5.72 8.92 3.51
CA THR A 40 -5.90 7.70 4.28
C THR A 40 -7.32 7.23 4.08
N ASP A 41 -7.48 5.95 3.78
CA ASP A 41 -8.78 5.33 3.60
C ASP A 41 -8.77 3.88 4.12
N GLY A 42 -9.95 3.31 4.26
CA GLY A 42 -10.15 1.91 4.60
C GLY A 42 -11.00 1.21 3.54
N VAL A 43 -10.91 -0.12 3.50
CA VAL A 43 -11.74 -0.94 2.60
C VAL A 43 -13.24 -0.87 2.93
N GLY A 44 -13.56 -0.56 4.20
CA GLY A 44 -14.94 -0.50 4.68
C GLY A 44 -15.59 -1.89 4.81
N THR A 45 -16.92 -1.94 4.68
CA THR A 45 -17.71 -3.15 4.93
C THR A 45 -17.46 -4.28 3.93
N LYS A 46 -16.80 -4.01 2.80
CA LYS A 46 -16.36 -5.05 1.84
C LYS A 46 -15.43 -6.08 2.48
N LEU A 47 -14.68 -5.70 3.53
CA LEU A 47 -13.88 -6.64 4.33
C LEU A 47 -14.71 -7.80 4.88
N ARG A 48 -15.98 -7.56 5.25
CA ARG A 48 -16.83 -8.62 5.78
C ARG A 48 -17.06 -9.73 4.75
N LEU A 49 -17.27 -9.35 3.50
CA LEU A 49 -17.45 -10.31 2.41
C LEU A 49 -16.16 -11.10 2.13
N ALA A 50 -15.00 -10.44 2.15
CA ALA A 50 -13.70 -11.10 2.00
C ALA A 50 -13.46 -12.15 3.10
N LEU A 51 -13.82 -11.81 4.35
CA LEU A 51 -13.77 -12.74 5.49
C LEU A 51 -14.73 -13.93 5.31
N ASP A 52 -15.99 -13.67 4.97
CA ASP A 52 -17.01 -14.71 4.81
C ASP A 52 -16.69 -15.66 3.64
N MET A 53 -16.01 -15.16 2.59
CA MET A 53 -15.55 -15.95 1.44
C MET A 53 -14.16 -16.58 1.62
N ASN A 54 -13.47 -16.27 2.72
CA ASN A 54 -12.07 -16.63 2.95
C ASN A 54 -11.15 -16.28 1.77
N LYS A 55 -11.31 -15.09 1.21
CA LYS A 55 -10.53 -14.59 0.06
C LYS A 55 -9.94 -13.22 0.37
N HIS A 56 -8.63 -13.17 0.61
CA HIS A 56 -7.94 -12.00 1.14
C HIS A 56 -6.86 -11.45 0.20
N ASP A 57 -6.54 -12.18 -0.87
CA ASP A 57 -5.47 -11.89 -1.83
C ASP A 57 -5.72 -10.62 -2.67
N THR A 58 -6.98 -10.23 -2.87
CA THR A 58 -7.32 -9.04 -3.67
C THR A 58 -7.77 -7.83 -2.84
N ILE A 59 -8.07 -8.01 -1.55
CA ILE A 59 -8.66 -6.93 -0.74
C ILE A 59 -7.67 -5.79 -0.48
N GLY A 60 -6.37 -6.09 -0.52
CA GLY A 60 -5.31 -5.10 -0.45
C GLY A 60 -5.24 -4.21 -1.70
N ILE A 61 -5.67 -4.70 -2.87
CA ILE A 61 -5.74 -3.90 -4.10
C ILE A 61 -6.82 -2.84 -3.93
N ASP A 62 -7.98 -3.22 -3.39
CA ASP A 62 -9.06 -2.28 -3.09
C ASP A 62 -8.60 -1.17 -2.13
N LEU A 63 -7.85 -1.54 -1.07
CA LEU A 63 -7.30 -0.57 -0.11
C LEU A 63 -6.40 0.47 -0.80
N VAL A 64 -5.47 0.03 -1.66
CA VAL A 64 -4.59 0.95 -2.37
C VAL A 64 -5.37 1.80 -3.37
N ALA A 65 -6.31 1.20 -4.10
CA ALA A 65 -7.11 1.89 -5.11
C ALA A 65 -7.94 3.04 -4.52
N MET A 66 -8.54 2.85 -3.34
CA MET A 66 -9.29 3.92 -2.66
C MET A 66 -8.41 5.15 -2.41
N CYS A 67 -7.23 4.95 -1.83
CA CYS A 67 -6.30 6.06 -1.58
C CYS A 67 -5.77 6.68 -2.89
N VAL A 68 -5.27 5.86 -3.83
CA VAL A 68 -4.58 6.35 -5.03
C VAL A 68 -5.55 7.09 -5.96
N ASN A 69 -6.78 6.62 -6.11
CA ASN A 69 -7.77 7.24 -6.97
C ASN A 69 -8.11 8.68 -6.51
N ASP A 70 -8.10 8.94 -5.20
CA ASP A 70 -8.33 10.28 -4.67
C ASP A 70 -7.14 11.23 -4.87
N LEU A 71 -5.91 10.69 -4.89
CA LEU A 71 -4.71 11.48 -5.18
C LEU A 71 -4.68 11.94 -6.64
N ILE A 72 -4.99 11.05 -7.58
CA ILE A 72 -4.90 11.36 -9.02
C ILE A 72 -5.94 12.37 -9.50
N VAL A 73 -7.05 12.55 -8.77
CA VAL A 73 -8.06 13.60 -9.07
C VAL A 73 -7.45 15.00 -9.00
N GLN A 74 -6.42 15.20 -8.17
CA GLN A 74 -5.67 16.46 -8.06
C GLN A 74 -4.42 16.48 -8.97
N GLY A 75 -4.21 15.45 -9.78
CA GLY A 75 -3.01 15.30 -10.63
C GLY A 75 -1.75 14.89 -9.87
N ALA A 76 -1.86 14.37 -8.64
CA ALA A 76 -0.71 13.90 -7.88
C ALA A 76 -0.22 12.53 -8.38
N GLU A 77 1.10 12.31 -8.35
CA GLU A 77 1.72 11.00 -8.59
C GLU A 77 1.88 10.25 -7.26
N PRO A 78 1.39 9.01 -7.13
CA PRO A 78 1.67 8.16 -5.97
C PRO A 78 3.18 7.91 -5.81
N LEU A 79 3.71 8.13 -4.60
CA LEU A 79 5.16 7.99 -4.32
C LEU A 79 5.47 6.79 -3.43
N PHE A 80 4.72 6.62 -2.34
CA PHE A 80 4.84 5.48 -1.42
C PHE A 80 3.50 5.22 -0.75
N PHE A 81 3.34 4.02 -0.18
CA PHE A 81 2.14 3.60 0.53
C PHE A 81 2.52 3.00 1.88
N LEU A 82 1.72 3.29 2.92
CA LEU A 82 1.83 2.64 4.22
C LEU A 82 0.49 2.03 4.58
N ASP A 83 0.52 0.84 5.17
CA ASP A 83 -0.66 0.14 5.65
C ASP A 83 -0.62 -0.08 7.17
N TYR A 84 -1.82 -0.27 7.74
CA TYR A 84 -2.01 -0.63 9.14
C TYR A 84 -2.95 -1.84 9.23
N TYR A 85 -2.42 -2.95 9.74
CA TYR A 85 -3.15 -4.20 9.93
C TYR A 85 -3.48 -4.42 11.41
N ALA A 86 -4.76 -4.57 11.74
CA ALA A 86 -5.22 -4.85 13.10
C ALA A 86 -6.06 -6.14 13.15
N THR A 87 -5.80 -6.96 14.17
CA THR A 87 -6.55 -8.20 14.45
C THR A 87 -6.43 -8.56 15.93
N GLY A 88 -7.38 -9.34 16.45
CA GLY A 88 -7.29 -9.88 17.81
C GLY A 88 -6.17 -10.92 17.97
N LYS A 89 -5.94 -11.74 16.94
CA LYS A 89 -4.80 -12.66 16.87
C LYS A 89 -4.30 -12.71 15.43
N LEU A 90 -2.98 -12.58 15.27
CA LEU A 90 -2.35 -12.61 13.96
C LEU A 90 -2.42 -14.02 13.37
N ASP A 91 -3.19 -14.15 12.29
CA ASP A 91 -3.06 -15.25 11.33
C ASP A 91 -2.07 -14.82 10.24
N VAL A 92 -0.94 -15.52 10.18
CA VAL A 92 0.20 -15.09 9.34
C VAL A 92 -0.08 -15.29 7.86
N ASP A 93 -0.89 -16.29 7.48
CA ASP A 93 -1.20 -16.59 6.09
C ASP A 93 -2.20 -15.58 5.54
N THR A 94 -3.27 -15.32 6.28
CA THR A 94 -4.26 -14.27 5.96
C THR A 94 -3.58 -12.90 5.82
N ALA A 95 -2.73 -12.53 6.79
CA ALA A 95 -2.01 -11.26 6.73
C ALA A 95 -1.03 -11.20 5.54
N ALA A 96 -0.41 -12.32 5.17
CA ALA A 96 0.47 -12.38 4.01
C ALA A 96 -0.29 -12.21 2.70
N ASP A 97 -1.50 -12.76 2.59
CA ASP A 97 -2.37 -12.58 1.43
C ASP A 97 -2.81 -11.13 1.27
N VAL A 98 -3.26 -10.50 2.37
CA VAL A 98 -3.64 -9.07 2.36
C VAL A 98 -2.47 -8.19 1.92
N VAL A 99 -1.29 -8.37 2.51
CA VAL A 99 -0.10 -7.58 2.16
C VAL A 99 0.35 -7.86 0.72
N SER A 100 0.16 -9.07 0.21
CA SER A 100 0.45 -9.38 -1.20
C SER A 100 -0.48 -8.60 -2.13
N GLY A 101 -1.77 -8.52 -1.81
CA GLY A 101 -2.73 -7.69 -2.53
C GLY A 101 -2.40 -6.19 -2.45
N ILE A 102 -1.95 -5.69 -1.29
CA ILE A 102 -1.49 -4.30 -1.15
C ILE A 102 -0.29 -4.07 -2.07
N ALA A 103 0.68 -4.98 -2.05
CA ALA A 103 1.86 -4.88 -2.92
C ALA A 103 1.47 -4.90 -4.41
N ASP A 104 0.52 -5.73 -4.82
CA ASP A 104 0.01 -5.76 -6.19
C ASP A 104 -0.72 -4.47 -6.56
N GLY A 105 -1.46 -3.87 -5.63
CA GLY A 105 -2.07 -2.55 -5.80
C GLY A 105 -1.02 -1.46 -5.98
N CYS A 106 0.05 -1.46 -5.17
CA CYS A 106 1.16 -0.52 -5.31
C CYS A 106 1.87 -0.67 -6.65
N VAL A 107 2.16 -1.90 -7.10
CA VAL A 107 2.79 -2.15 -8.43
C VAL A 107 1.92 -1.62 -9.58
N GLN A 108 0.59 -1.70 -9.46
CA GLN A 108 -0.33 -1.14 -10.45
C GLN A 108 -0.37 0.40 -10.40
N ALA A 109 -0.25 0.98 -9.21
CA ALA A 109 -0.28 2.43 -8.99
C ALA A 109 1.00 3.16 -9.46
N GLY A 110 2.14 2.47 -9.50
CA GLY A 110 3.43 2.99 -9.96
C GLY A 110 4.53 2.83 -8.91
#